data_AF-A0A183M7P7-F1
#
_entry.id   AF-A0A183M7P7-F1
#
_cell.length_a   1.000
_cell.length_b   1.000
_cell.length_c   1.000
_cell.angle_alpha   90.00
_cell.angle_beta   90.00
_cell.angle_gamma   90.00
#
_symmetry.space_group_name_H-M   'P 1'
#
loop_
_entity.id
_entity.type
_entity.pdbx_description
1 polymer ?
#
loop_
_entity_poly.entity_id
_entity_poly.type
_entity_poly.pdbx_seq_one_letter_code
_entity_poly.pdbx_strand_id
1 'polypeptide(L)'
;MNSIRCLALTNDSNDDIKDQFYERLKSIIEKCSRKDLTILMGDLNAKVGIDNTGYEDIMGRHGLGQRNENGARFANLCAFNKLVIGDTIFPHKRIHKVTWISSDHTTENQIYHIRIDEKFRRTMKDVETRRGAGQTALQSFNTVFLRNTDRLNEFKIALNDRFQALQHLLNEEETTMEDNWKGIKEALTSTCQEVLGLKKHHHKE
;
A
#
# COMPACT_ATOMS: atom_id res chain seq x y z
N MET A 1 8.87 13.28 3.88
CA MET A 1 8.40 11.99 3.30
C MET A 1 6.92 11.81 3.60
N ASN A 2 6.12 11.54 2.58
CA ASN A 2 4.67 11.34 2.64
C ASN A 2 4.35 9.87 2.29
N SER A 3 3.47 9.25 3.07
CA SER A 3 2.96 7.91 2.80
C SER A 3 1.44 7.95 2.73
N ILE A 4 0.89 7.59 1.57
CA ILE A 4 -0.55 7.54 1.31
C ILE A 4 -0.94 6.07 1.14
N ARG A 5 -1.93 5.62 1.93
CA ARG A 5 -2.51 4.28 1.79
C ARG A 5 -3.93 4.38 1.23
N CYS A 6 -4.23 3.58 0.20
CA CYS A 6 -5.53 3.61 -0.48
C CYS A 6 -6.20 2.25 -0.54
N LEU A 7 -7.53 2.29 -0.51
CA LEU A 7 -8.43 1.20 -0.85
C LEU A 7 -9.41 1.75 -1.90
N ALA A 8 -9.33 1.27 -3.13
CA ALA A 8 -10.23 1.74 -4.19
C ALA A 8 -11.49 0.87 -4.29
N LEU A 9 -12.51 1.44 -4.92
CA LEU A 9 -13.77 0.77 -5.21
C LEU A 9 -13.58 -0.34 -6.25
N THR A 10 -14.45 -1.35 -6.18
CA THR A 10 -14.47 -2.46 -7.13
C THR A 10 -14.83 -1.96 -8.54
N ASN A 11 -14.48 -2.74 -9.56
CA ASN A 11 -14.82 -2.40 -10.95
C ASN A 11 -16.34 -2.22 -11.17
N ASP A 12 -17.16 -3.01 -10.48
CA ASP A 12 -18.63 -2.99 -10.60
C ASP A 12 -19.30 -1.77 -9.94
N SER A 13 -18.51 -0.93 -9.26
CA SER A 13 -19.00 0.33 -8.72
C SER A 13 -19.29 1.34 -9.83
N ASN A 14 -20.25 2.24 -9.61
CA ASN A 14 -20.60 3.31 -10.55
C ASN A 14 -19.37 4.16 -10.92
N ASP A 15 -19.20 4.42 -12.22
CA ASP A 15 -18.11 5.22 -12.79
C ASP A 15 -18.00 6.61 -12.17
N ASP A 16 -19.10 7.30 -11.92
CA ASP A 16 -19.09 8.64 -11.32
C ASP A 16 -18.45 8.62 -9.93
N ILE A 17 -18.68 7.55 -9.17
CA ILE A 17 -18.13 7.38 -7.82
C ILE A 17 -16.65 7.02 -7.91
N LYS A 18 -16.26 6.17 -8.87
CA LYS A 18 -14.85 5.85 -9.13
C LYS A 18 -14.09 7.12 -9.53
N ASP A 19 -14.66 7.97 -10.37
CA ASP A 19 -14.02 9.22 -10.79
C ASP A 19 -13.87 10.22 -9.66
N GLN A 20 -14.89 10.39 -8.82
CA GLN A 20 -14.76 11.21 -7.61
C GLN A 20 -13.66 10.68 -6.68
N PHE A 21 -13.48 9.36 -6.57
CA PHE A 21 -12.39 8.78 -5.79
C PHE A 21 -11.02 9.15 -6.38
N TYR A 22 -10.81 8.99 -7.68
CA TYR A 22 -9.52 9.30 -8.32
C TYR A 22 -9.20 10.79 -8.31
N GLU A 23 -10.20 11.67 -8.50
CA GLU A 23 -10.02 13.12 -8.37
C GLU A 23 -9.67 13.54 -6.93
N ARG A 24 -10.33 12.94 -5.93
CA ARG A 24 -9.98 13.19 -4.54
C ARG A 24 -8.57 12.71 -4.21
N LEU A 25 -8.17 11.54 -4.72
CA LEU A 25 -6.81 11.02 -4.53
C LEU A 25 -5.77 11.92 -5.19
N LYS A 26 -6.04 12.39 -6.40
CA LYS A 26 -5.22 13.38 -7.10
C LYS A 26 -5.02 14.65 -6.28
N SER A 27 -6.09 15.22 -5.72
CA SER A 27 -6.00 16.41 -4.86
C SER A 27 -5.14 16.18 -3.60
N ILE A 28 -5.16 14.96 -3.03
CA ILE A 28 -4.30 14.62 -1.88
C ILE A 28 -2.83 14.57 -2.31
N ILE A 29 -2.53 13.97 -3.46
CA ILE A 29 -1.18 13.88 -4.01
C ILE A 29 -0.65 15.29 -4.35
N GLU A 30 -1.48 16.16 -4.92
CA GLU A 30 -1.10 17.55 -5.24
C GLU A 30 -0.77 18.39 -4.00
N LYS A 31 -1.37 18.07 -2.85
CA LYS A 31 -1.03 18.72 -1.57
C LYS A 31 0.31 18.24 -1.00
N CYS A 32 0.84 17.13 -1.47
CA CYS A 32 2.17 16.68 -1.08
C CYS A 32 3.23 17.57 -1.72
N SER A 33 4.20 18.01 -0.91
CA SER A 33 5.36 18.76 -1.38
C SER A 33 6.11 17.95 -2.45
N ARG A 34 6.29 18.54 -3.64
CA ARG A 34 7.12 17.97 -4.72
C ARG A 34 8.60 17.87 -4.35
N LYS A 35 9.06 18.42 -3.22
CA LYS A 35 10.43 18.24 -2.73
C LYS A 35 10.55 16.95 -1.91
N ASP A 36 9.47 16.55 -1.25
CA ASP A 36 9.41 15.36 -0.42
C ASP A 36 9.21 14.07 -1.24
N LEU A 37 9.69 12.95 -0.72
CA LEU A 37 9.37 11.62 -1.22
C LEU A 37 7.92 11.30 -0.91
N THR A 38 7.13 10.98 -1.94
CA THR A 38 5.76 10.49 -1.80
C THR A 38 5.70 9.03 -2.22
N ILE A 39 5.17 8.21 -1.33
CA ILE A 39 4.87 6.79 -1.58
C ILE A 39 3.36 6.61 -1.51
N LEU A 40 2.78 6.05 -2.57
CA LEU A 40 1.38 5.65 -2.61
C LEU A 40 1.31 4.13 -2.63
N MET A 41 0.56 3.53 -1.71
CA MET A 41 0.46 2.08 -1.61
C MET A 41 -0.97 1.61 -1.28
N GLY A 42 -1.31 0.39 -1.68
CA GLY A 42 -2.56 -0.25 -1.25
C GLY A 42 -3.31 -0.92 -2.39
N ASP A 43 -4.50 -1.42 -2.05
CA ASP A 43 -5.41 -2.10 -2.98
C ASP A 43 -6.15 -1.05 -3.81
N LEU A 44 -5.85 -1.00 -5.10
CA LEU A 44 -6.57 -0.10 -5.99
C LEU A 44 -7.57 -0.83 -6.89
N ASN A 45 -7.77 -2.14 -6.70
CA ASN A 45 -8.60 -2.94 -7.61
C ASN A 45 -8.22 -2.73 -9.10
N ALA A 46 -6.97 -2.36 -9.35
CA ALA A 46 -6.47 -1.86 -10.61
C ALA A 46 -5.50 -2.89 -11.19
N LYS A 47 -5.83 -3.47 -12.35
CA LYS A 47 -4.90 -4.31 -13.10
C LYS A 47 -4.27 -3.43 -14.17
N VAL A 48 -2.99 -3.13 -14.06
CA VAL A 48 -2.29 -2.25 -15.02
C VAL A 48 -1.80 -3.01 -16.25
N GLY A 49 -1.57 -4.31 -16.10
CA GLY A 49 -1.16 -5.22 -17.16
C GLY A 49 0.32 -5.17 -17.52
N ILE A 50 0.68 -5.80 -18.63
CA ILE A 50 2.05 -5.83 -19.18
C ILE A 50 2.30 -4.72 -20.22
N ASP A 51 1.27 -4.31 -20.94
CA ASP A 51 1.37 -3.28 -21.96
C ASP A 51 1.63 -1.92 -21.29
N ASN A 52 2.73 -1.28 -21.66
CA ASN A 52 3.14 0.01 -21.13
C ASN A 52 3.14 1.12 -22.20
N THR A 53 2.54 0.88 -23.36
CA THR A 53 2.48 1.85 -24.46
C THR A 53 1.83 3.17 -24.00
N GLY A 54 2.57 4.27 -24.12
CA GLY A 54 2.16 5.61 -23.67
C GLY A 54 2.35 5.88 -22.17
N TYR A 55 2.93 4.94 -21.42
CA TYR A 55 3.21 5.03 -19.99
C TYR A 55 4.65 4.62 -19.65
N GLU A 56 5.57 4.64 -20.62
CA GLU A 56 6.92 4.10 -20.53
C GLU A 56 7.77 4.75 -19.43
N ASP A 57 7.50 6.02 -19.11
CA ASP A 57 8.19 6.77 -18.06
C ASP A 57 7.85 6.27 -16.64
N ILE A 58 6.62 5.79 -16.46
CA ILE A 58 6.05 5.45 -15.15
C ILE A 58 5.79 3.96 -14.94
N MET A 59 5.79 3.17 -16.02
CA MET A 59 5.41 1.77 -16.00
C MET A 59 6.41 0.91 -16.77
N GLY A 60 6.83 -0.19 -16.15
CA GLY A 60 7.64 -1.22 -16.78
C GLY A 60 6.80 -2.31 -17.46
N ARG A 61 7.47 -3.28 -18.07
CA ARG A 61 6.83 -4.38 -18.82
C ARG A 61 6.73 -5.67 -18.02
N HIS A 62 6.73 -5.57 -16.69
CA HIS A 62 6.71 -6.74 -15.82
C HIS A 62 5.44 -6.85 -14.96
N GLY A 63 4.42 -6.02 -15.20
CA GLY A 63 3.10 -6.20 -14.59
C GLY A 63 2.41 -7.50 -15.01
N LEU A 64 1.28 -7.80 -14.37
CA LEU A 64 0.50 -9.03 -14.59
C LEU A 64 -0.81 -8.77 -15.34
N GLY A 65 -1.10 -9.61 -16.34
CA GLY A 65 -2.40 -9.68 -17.00
C GLY A 65 -2.68 -8.54 -18.00
N GLN A 66 -3.96 -8.33 -18.29
CA GLN A 66 -4.46 -7.24 -19.12
C GLN A 66 -4.99 -6.09 -18.28
N ARG A 67 -4.90 -4.88 -18.84
CA ARG A 67 -5.35 -3.66 -18.17
C ARG A 67 -6.87 -3.65 -18.04
N ASN A 68 -7.39 -3.39 -16.84
CA ASN A 68 -8.81 -3.13 -16.62
C ASN A 68 -9.09 -1.61 -16.55
N GLU A 69 -10.36 -1.22 -16.49
CA GLU A 69 -10.76 0.20 -16.41
C GLU A 69 -10.13 0.94 -15.21
N ASN A 70 -10.18 0.34 -14.02
CA ASN A 70 -9.48 0.87 -12.85
C ASN A 70 -7.97 1.00 -13.07
N GLY A 71 -7.38 0.05 -13.80
CA GLY A 71 -6.00 0.08 -14.25
C GLY A 71 -5.68 1.26 -15.15
N ALA A 72 -6.58 1.60 -16.08
CA ALA A 72 -6.45 2.77 -16.94
C ALA A 72 -6.54 4.08 -16.14
N ARG A 73 -7.55 4.23 -15.28
CA ARG A 73 -7.70 5.40 -14.39
C ARG A 73 -6.47 5.56 -13.49
N PHE A 74 -6.00 4.46 -12.92
CA PHE A 74 -4.82 4.44 -12.06
C PHE A 74 -3.52 4.76 -12.81
N ALA A 75 -3.31 4.23 -14.02
CA ALA A 75 -2.16 4.55 -14.85
C ALA A 75 -2.15 6.04 -15.26
N ASN A 76 -3.32 6.60 -15.60
CA ASN A 76 -3.49 8.03 -15.90
C ASN A 76 -3.13 8.92 -14.70
N LEU A 77 -3.60 8.56 -13.50
CA LEU A 77 -3.23 9.26 -12.27
C LEU A 77 -1.71 9.29 -12.07
N CYS A 78 -1.05 8.15 -12.31
CA CYS A 78 0.40 8.02 -12.15
C CYS A 78 1.18 8.81 -13.19
N ALA A 79 0.76 8.76 -14.46
CA ALA A 79 1.36 9.53 -15.54
C ALA A 79 1.27 11.03 -15.28
N PHE A 80 0.10 11.50 -14.84
CA PHE A 80 -0.14 12.91 -14.54
C PHE A 80 0.74 13.43 -13.38
N ASN A 81 0.93 12.60 -12.35
CA ASN A 81 1.65 12.97 -11.14
C ASN A 81 3.12 12.52 -11.11
N LYS A 82 3.64 11.97 -12.21
CA LYS A 82 5.01 11.42 -12.30
C LYS A 82 5.31 10.41 -11.18
N LEU A 83 4.40 9.46 -10.99
CA LEU A 83 4.52 8.37 -10.03
C LEU A 83 4.83 7.06 -10.76
N VAL A 84 5.95 6.44 -10.46
CA VAL A 84 6.38 5.16 -11.02
C VAL A 84 5.68 4.00 -10.32
N ILE A 85 5.13 3.06 -11.07
CA ILE A 85 4.42 1.87 -10.60
C ILE A 85 5.44 0.75 -10.35
N GLY A 86 5.90 0.63 -9.10
CA GLY A 86 7.05 -0.20 -8.72
C GLY A 86 6.92 -1.67 -9.11
N ASP A 87 5.73 -2.26 -8.91
CA ASP A 87 5.47 -3.69 -9.17
C ASP A 87 5.57 -4.08 -10.66
N THR A 88 5.69 -3.10 -11.55
CA THR A 88 5.83 -3.32 -13.01
C THR A 88 7.27 -3.18 -13.50
N ILE A 89 8.19 -2.69 -12.66
CA ILE A 89 9.55 -2.31 -13.04
C ILE A 89 10.51 -3.49 -13.03
N PHE A 90 10.33 -4.43 -12.10
CA PHE A 90 11.30 -5.50 -11.87
C PHE A 90 10.81 -6.84 -12.41
N PRO A 91 11.70 -7.62 -13.07
CA PRO A 91 11.33 -8.93 -13.59
C PRO A 91 11.22 -9.96 -12.45
N HIS A 92 10.00 -10.37 -12.14
CA HIS A 92 9.74 -11.45 -11.18
C HIS A 92 8.99 -12.64 -11.78
N LYS A 93 9.07 -13.79 -11.09
CA LYS A 93 8.18 -14.93 -11.33
C LYS A 93 6.74 -14.54 -10.96
N ARG A 94 5.77 -15.13 -11.65
CA ARG A 94 4.33 -14.88 -11.44
C ARG A 94 3.90 -14.98 -9.97
N ILE A 95 4.44 -15.95 -9.24
CA ILE A 95 4.13 -16.16 -7.81
C ILE A 95 4.42 -14.95 -6.92
N HIS A 96 5.37 -14.09 -7.32
CA HIS A 96 5.82 -12.90 -6.60
C HIS A 96 5.15 -11.60 -7.08
N LYS A 97 4.24 -11.70 -8.05
CA LYS A 97 3.46 -10.57 -8.60
C LYS A 97 1.98 -10.61 -8.23
N VAL A 98 1.48 -11.81 -7.92
CA VAL A 98 0.07 -12.05 -7.60
C VAL A 98 -0.20 -11.58 -6.18
N THR A 99 -1.15 -10.66 -6.05
CA THR A 99 -1.55 -10.07 -4.76
C THR A 99 -2.90 -10.57 -4.28
N TRP A 100 -3.69 -11.17 -5.17
CA TRP A 100 -4.99 -11.74 -4.85
C TRP A 100 -5.23 -12.98 -5.71
N ILE A 101 -5.83 -14.00 -5.09
CA ILE A 101 -6.24 -15.24 -5.75
C ILE A 101 -7.72 -15.44 -5.40
N SER A 102 -8.54 -15.79 -6.38
CA SER A 102 -9.94 -16.13 -6.16
C SER A 102 -10.09 -17.36 -5.27
N SER A 103 -11.25 -17.50 -4.63
CA SER A 103 -11.55 -18.62 -3.73
C SER A 103 -11.54 -19.98 -4.41
N ASP A 104 -11.76 -20.02 -5.72
CA ASP A 104 -11.67 -21.22 -6.56
C ASP A 104 -10.24 -21.48 -7.09
N HIS A 105 -9.26 -20.65 -6.72
CA HIS A 105 -7.87 -20.71 -7.17
C HIS A 105 -7.65 -20.60 -8.69
N THR A 106 -8.66 -20.18 -9.45
CA THR A 106 -8.57 -20.10 -10.92
C THR A 106 -8.06 -18.75 -11.40
N THR A 107 -8.36 -17.69 -10.66
CA THR A 107 -8.10 -16.30 -11.04
C THR A 107 -7.05 -15.68 -10.14
N GLU A 108 -5.98 -15.18 -10.74
CA GLU A 108 -4.92 -14.48 -10.04
C GLU A 108 -4.85 -13.02 -10.52
N ASN A 109 -4.78 -12.08 -9.57
CA ASN A 109 -4.78 -10.65 -9.87
C ASN A 109 -3.65 -9.93 -9.13
N GLN A 110 -3.14 -8.87 -9.77
CA GLN A 110 -2.24 -7.88 -9.18
C GLN A 110 -3.04 -6.58 -8.99
N ILE A 111 -3.50 -6.35 -7.75
CA ILE A 111 -4.40 -5.25 -7.37
C ILE A 111 -3.85 -4.40 -6.22
N TYR A 112 -2.93 -4.96 -5.44
CA TYR A 112 -2.08 -4.21 -4.52
C TYR A 112 -0.84 -3.76 -5.26
N HIS A 113 -0.41 -2.55 -4.96
CA HIS A 113 0.69 -1.95 -5.69
C HIS A 113 1.33 -0.83 -4.88
N ILE A 114 2.60 -0.55 -5.18
CA ILE A 114 3.42 0.48 -4.59
C ILE A 114 3.86 1.46 -5.68
N ARG A 115 3.85 2.75 -5.36
CA ARG A 115 4.25 3.82 -6.26
C ARG A 115 5.20 4.74 -5.57
N ILE A 116 6.16 5.23 -6.34
CA ILE A 116 7.16 6.18 -5.90
C ILE A 116 7.24 7.34 -6.87
N ASP A 117 7.52 8.52 -6.35
CA ASP A 117 7.84 9.68 -7.16
C ASP A 117 8.99 9.37 -8.15
N GLU A 118 8.83 9.75 -9.42
CA GLU A 118 9.77 9.44 -10.50
C GLU A 118 11.19 9.90 -10.19
N LYS A 119 11.35 11.07 -9.55
CA LYS A 119 12.66 11.58 -9.14
C LYS A 119 13.42 10.63 -8.20
N PHE A 120 12.67 9.84 -7.42
CA PHE A 120 13.22 8.87 -6.48
C PHE A 120 13.16 7.45 -7.02
N ARG A 121 12.76 7.22 -8.29
CA ARG A 121 12.67 5.87 -8.85
C ARG A 121 13.95 5.04 -8.71
N ARG A 122 15.12 5.69 -8.77
CA ARG A 122 16.44 5.03 -8.64
C ARG A 122 16.75 4.56 -7.22
N THR A 123 16.00 5.00 -6.20
CA THR A 123 16.16 4.53 -4.83
C THR A 123 15.41 3.22 -4.59
N MET A 124 14.39 2.93 -5.41
CA MET A 124 13.68 1.66 -5.41
C MET A 124 14.58 0.60 -6.03
N LYS A 125 14.98 -0.39 -5.21
CA LYS A 125 15.86 -1.49 -5.65
C LYS A 125 15.08 -2.72 -6.07
N ASP A 126 13.92 -2.92 -5.47
CA ASP A 126 13.05 -4.07 -5.74
C ASP A 126 11.63 -3.82 -5.22
N VAL A 127 10.63 -4.49 -5.81
CA VAL A 127 9.23 -4.51 -5.34
C VAL A 127 8.65 -5.90 -5.57
N GLU A 128 8.44 -6.64 -4.49
CA GLU A 128 8.01 -8.04 -4.53
C GLU A 128 6.79 -8.28 -3.62
N THR A 129 5.82 -9.05 -4.11
CA THR A 129 4.74 -9.57 -3.27
C THR A 129 5.15 -10.89 -2.62
N ARG A 130 5.05 -10.95 -1.29
CA ARG A 130 5.32 -12.18 -0.53
C ARG A 130 4.01 -12.89 -0.15
N ARG A 131 3.87 -14.16 -0.54
CA ARG A 131 2.76 -15.05 -0.12
C ARG A 131 3.00 -15.50 1.34
N GLY A 132 1.92 -15.66 2.13
CA GLY A 132 1.99 -16.15 3.53
C GLY A 132 1.77 -15.08 4.62
N ALA A 133 1.85 -13.80 4.28
CA ALA A 133 1.42 -12.71 5.17
C ALA A 133 -0.11 -12.59 5.14
N GLY A 134 -0.81 -13.38 5.97
CA GLY A 134 -2.26 -13.46 6.00
C GLY A 134 -2.99 -12.10 5.99
N GLN A 135 -4.11 -12.06 5.26
CA GLN A 135 -5.04 -10.94 5.13
C GLN A 135 -5.24 -10.25 6.49
N THR A 136 -4.81 -8.99 6.59
CA THR A 136 -5.02 -8.23 7.82
C THR A 136 -6.48 -7.80 7.84
N ALA A 137 -7.27 -8.32 8.78
CA ALA A 137 -8.52 -7.72 9.18
C ALA A 137 -8.25 -6.21 9.38
N LEU A 138 -8.90 -5.38 8.57
CA LEU A 138 -8.59 -3.97 8.42
C LEU A 138 -9.03 -3.23 9.69
N GLN A 139 -8.18 -3.21 10.72
CA GLN A 139 -8.44 -2.45 11.93
C GLN A 139 -8.27 -0.96 11.63
N SER A 140 -9.33 -0.19 11.86
CA SER A 140 -9.37 1.25 11.58
C SER A 140 -9.03 2.03 12.85
N PHE A 141 -7.90 2.73 12.81
CA PHE A 141 -7.41 3.57 13.92
C PHE A 141 -7.72 5.04 13.69
N ASN A 142 -7.86 5.82 14.76
CA ASN A 142 -8.15 7.24 14.65
C ASN A 142 -6.86 8.02 14.28
N THR A 143 -6.69 8.32 13.00
CA THR A 143 -5.49 9.01 12.49
C THR A 143 -5.49 10.52 12.78
N VAL A 144 -6.56 11.08 13.36
CA VAL A 144 -6.61 12.50 13.74
C VAL A 144 -5.58 12.82 14.82
N PHE A 145 -5.27 11.85 15.69
CA PHE A 145 -4.26 12.01 16.76
C PHE A 145 -2.83 12.18 16.24
N LEU A 146 -2.51 11.71 15.03
CA LEU A 146 -1.20 11.89 14.41
C LEU A 146 -0.94 13.33 13.93
N ARG A 147 -1.95 14.21 13.96
CA ARG A 147 -1.79 15.64 13.69
C ARG A 147 -1.18 16.41 14.87
N ASN A 148 -1.22 15.83 16.07
CA ASN A 148 -0.58 16.39 17.25
C ASN A 148 0.88 15.88 17.30
N THR A 149 1.83 16.82 17.35
CA THR A 149 3.27 16.52 17.30
C THR A 149 3.72 15.66 18.49
N ASP A 150 3.16 15.88 19.68
CA ASP A 150 3.50 15.13 20.89
C ASP A 150 3.00 13.69 20.80
N ARG A 151 1.74 13.50 20.37
CA ARG A 151 1.14 12.19 20.10
C ARG A 151 1.86 11.42 19.00
N LEU A 152 2.33 12.12 17.96
CA LEU A 152 3.13 11.53 16.90
C LEU A 152 4.51 11.07 17.41
N ASN A 153 5.13 11.85 18.29
CA ASN A 153 6.40 11.48 18.91
C ASN A 153 6.22 10.31 19.88
N GLU A 154 5.16 10.30 20.69
CA GLU A 154 4.76 9.18 21.55
C GLU A 154 4.55 7.91 20.73
N PHE A 155 3.83 8.00 19.60
CA PHE A 155 3.66 6.87 18.68
C PHE A 155 5.00 6.34 18.15
N LYS A 156 5.92 7.22 17.75
CA LYS A 156 7.24 6.83 17.24
C LYS A 156 8.08 6.16 18.32
N ILE A 157 8.07 6.68 19.55
CA ILE A 157 8.80 6.12 20.68
C ILE A 157 8.26 4.73 21.02
N ALA A 158 6.95 4.62 21.26
CA ALA A 158 6.29 3.35 21.60
C ALA A 158 6.46 2.29 20.50
N LEU A 159 6.42 2.71 19.23
CA LEU A 159 6.69 1.80 18.11
C LEU A 159 8.14 1.32 18.12
N ASN A 160 9.10 2.24 18.29
CA ASN A 160 10.52 1.92 18.31
C ASN A 160 10.87 0.98 19.47
N ASP A 161 10.36 1.24 20.67
CA ASP A 161 10.59 0.41 21.85
C ASP A 161 10.08 -1.02 21.65
N ARG A 162 8.91 -1.18 21.03
CA ARG A 162 8.36 -2.49 20.69
C ARG A 162 9.14 -3.21 19.60
N PHE A 163 9.66 -2.49 18.61
CA PHE A 163 10.55 -3.09 17.61
C PHE A 163 11.88 -3.54 18.21
N GLN A 164 12.43 -2.79 19.17
CA GLN A 164 13.64 -3.19 19.88
C GLN A 164 13.40 -4.45 20.72
N ALA A 165 12.28 -4.50 21.47
CA ALA A 165 11.88 -5.69 22.21
C ALA A 165 11.68 -6.91 21.29
N LEU A 166 11.06 -6.69 20.13
CA LEU A 166 10.88 -7.73 19.13
C LEU A 166 12.22 -8.22 18.57
N GLN A 167 13.14 -7.33 18.19
CA GLN A 167 14.46 -7.69 17.70
C GLN A 167 15.26 -8.52 18.71
N HIS A 168 15.11 -8.23 20.02
CA HIS A 168 15.73 -9.04 21.07
C HIS A 168 15.20 -10.47 21.07
N LEU A 169 13.87 -10.64 21.05
CA LEU A 169 13.22 -11.95 20.99
C LEU A 169 13.60 -12.74 19.72
N LEU A 170 13.69 -12.06 18.58
CA LEU A 170 14.07 -12.66 17.30
C LEU A 170 15.54 -13.12 17.25
N ASN A 171 16.40 -12.55 18.09
CA ASN A 171 17.80 -12.93 18.17
C ASN A 171 18.05 -14.07 19.18
N GLU A 172 17.10 -14.34 20.10
CA GLU A 172 17.22 -15.37 21.14
C GLU A 172 16.52 -16.69 20.77
N GLU A 173 15.48 -16.67 19.93
CA GLU A 173 14.73 -17.86 19.51
C GLU A 173 14.91 -18.19 18.02
N GLU A 174 15.04 -19.48 17.69
CA GLU A 174 15.03 -20.01 16.31
C GLU A 174 13.61 -19.92 15.73
N THR A 175 13.19 -18.68 15.43
CA THR A 175 11.83 -18.32 15.04
C THR A 175 11.62 -18.48 13.54
N THR A 176 10.43 -18.94 13.14
CA THR A 176 10.08 -19.01 11.73
C THR A 176 9.78 -17.62 11.19
N MET A 177 9.94 -17.41 9.88
CA MET A 177 9.60 -16.12 9.25
C MET A 177 8.12 -15.73 9.43
N GLU A 178 7.24 -16.71 9.67
CA GLU A 178 5.83 -16.46 10.00
C GLU A 178 5.66 -15.89 11.41
N ASP A 179 6.41 -16.41 12.39
CA ASP A 179 6.42 -15.90 13.76
C ASP A 179 6.97 -14.47 13.81
N ASN A 180 8.00 -14.19 13.02
CA ASN A 180 8.60 -12.86 12.90
C ASN A 180 7.58 -11.85 12.36
N TRP A 181 6.83 -12.25 11.34
CA TRP A 181 5.79 -11.40 10.76
C TRP A 181 4.61 -11.19 11.72
N LYS A 182 4.22 -12.24 12.45
CA LYS A 182 3.19 -12.15 13.48
C LYS A 182 3.58 -11.15 14.56
N GLY A 183 4.81 -11.21 15.06
CA GLY A 183 5.28 -10.27 16.07
C GLY A 183 5.35 -8.82 15.55
N ILE A 184 5.80 -8.59 14.31
CA ILE A 184 5.78 -7.26 13.68
C ILE A 184 4.34 -6.71 13.61
N LYS A 185 3.39 -7.56 13.20
CA LYS A 185 1.98 -7.19 13.10
C LYS A 185 1.39 -6.88 14.47
N GLU A 186 1.73 -7.64 15.50
CA GLU A 186 1.30 -7.42 16.88
C GLU A 186 1.88 -6.13 17.47
N ALA A 187 3.18 -5.86 17.25
CA ALA A 187 3.83 -4.62 17.66
C ALA A 187 3.16 -3.39 17.02
N LEU A 188 2.91 -3.42 15.70
CA LEU A 188 2.21 -2.35 15.01
C LEU A 188 0.76 -2.18 15.49
N THR A 189 0.02 -3.28 15.63
CA THR A 189 -1.40 -3.24 16.02
C THR A 189 -1.57 -2.77 17.45
N SER A 190 -0.77 -3.26 18.39
CA SER A 190 -0.79 -2.83 19.78
C SER A 190 -0.44 -1.35 19.93
N THR A 191 0.55 -0.83 19.20
CA THR A 191 0.91 0.60 19.26
C THR A 191 -0.17 1.48 18.69
N CYS A 192 -0.81 1.04 17.61
CA CYS A 192 -1.95 1.76 17.06
C CYS A 192 -3.14 1.75 18.03
N GLN A 193 -3.43 0.63 18.69
CA GLN A 193 -4.50 0.55 19.69
C GLN A 193 -4.23 1.45 20.90
N GLU A 194 -3.02 1.43 21.43
CA GLU A 194 -2.62 2.17 22.63
C GLU A 194 -2.57 3.68 22.41
N VAL A 195 -1.94 4.13 21.32
CA VAL A 195 -1.67 5.55 21.10
C VAL A 195 -2.78 6.24 20.32
N LEU A 196 -3.39 5.53 19.35
CA LEU A 196 -4.38 6.09 18.44
C LEU A 196 -5.83 5.72 18.80
N GLY A 197 -6.02 4.62 19.54
CA GLY A 197 -7.34 4.11 19.89
C GLY A 197 -8.13 3.56 18.69
N LEU A 198 -9.08 2.67 18.98
CA LEU A 198 -10.00 2.13 17.98
C LEU A 198 -11.05 3.17 17.59
N LYS A 199 -11.34 3.29 16.29
CA LYS A 199 -12.43 4.14 15.83
C LYS A 199 -13.77 3.53 16.24
N LYS A 200 -14.51 4.16 17.16
CA LYS A 200 -15.88 3.74 17.50
C LYS A 200 -16.79 4.01 16.29
N HIS A 201 -17.48 2.98 15.81
CA HIS A 201 -18.58 3.17 14.87
C HIS A 201 -19.75 3.80 15.66
N HIS A 202 -20.10 5.04 15.34
CA HIS A 202 -21.39 5.58 15.73
C HIS A 202 -22.45 4.91 14.86
N HIS A 203 -23.18 3.95 15.43
CA HIS A 203 -24.49 3.60 14.91
C HIS A 203 -25.35 4.86 15.01
N LYS A 204 -25.86 5.33 13.87
CA LYS A 204 -27.00 6.23 13.86
C LYS A 204 -28.23 5.37 14.14
N GLU A 205 -28.96 5.70 15.20
CA GLU A 205 -30.36 5.30 15.39
C GLU A 205 -31.22 5.83 14.24
#